data_AF-A0A966R8N7-F1
#
_entry.id   AF-A0A966R8N7-F1
#
_cell.length_a   1.000
_cell.length_b   1.000
_cell.length_c   1.000
_cell.angle_alpha   90.00
_cell.angle_beta   90.00
_cell.angle_gamma   90.00
#
_symmetry.space_group_name_H-M   'P 1'
#
loop_
_entity.id
_entity.type
_entity.pdbx_description
1 polymer ?
#
loop_
_entity_poly.entity_id
_entity_poly.type
_entity_poly.pdbx_seq_one_letter_code
_entity_poly.pdbx_strand_id
1 'polypeptide(L)'
;MSEAEAFLAELSEGLDRDERLILCGFPGDPYEAGPAAWKPKPWRSGSEFPFRELDNAYVTVSGFKRAADNTYRRRTETFGCGLALMVDDVGTKVDRAFVEEMQPTWKIETSPGNEQWWYFLDQPERDMIRFDGLIRAFISGKLLGADPG
;
A
#
# COMPACT_ATOMS: atom_id res chain seq x y z
N MET A 1 9.47 15.47 9.81
CA MET A 1 8.88 14.40 8.99
C MET A 1 8.05 13.56 9.94
N SER A 2 6.76 13.42 9.69
CA SER A 2 5.89 12.52 10.47
C SER A 2 6.21 11.05 10.15
N GLU A 3 5.73 10.10 10.97
CA GLU A 3 5.86 8.66 10.68
C GLU A 3 5.21 8.29 9.34
N ALA A 4 4.05 8.88 9.02
CA ALA A 4 3.39 8.67 7.74
C ALA A 4 4.23 9.18 6.55
N GLU A 5 4.89 10.33 6.68
CA GLU A 5 5.79 10.83 5.65
C GLU A 5 7.05 9.95 5.50
N ALA A 6 7.58 9.42 6.61
CA ALA A 6 8.73 8.52 6.59
C ALA A 6 8.38 7.18 5.91
N PHE A 7 7.26 6.57 6.29
CA PHE A 7 6.72 5.37 5.66
C PHE A 7 6.52 5.55 4.15
N LEU A 8 5.87 6.65 3.74
CA LEU A 8 5.65 6.92 2.32
C LEU A 8 6.95 7.20 1.57
N ALA A 9 7.90 7.89 2.19
CA ALA A 9 9.19 8.17 1.58
C ALA A 9 9.95 6.87 1.30
N GLU A 10 10.03 5.96 2.27
CA GLU A 10 10.68 4.65 2.14
C GLU A 10 9.93 3.73 1.16
N LEU A 11 8.60 3.65 1.24
CA LEU A 11 7.79 2.87 0.28
C LEU A 11 8.00 3.34 -1.17
N SER A 12 8.23 4.65 -1.36
CA SER A 12 8.45 5.25 -2.68
C SER A 12 9.89 5.16 -3.19
N GLU A 13 10.79 4.53 -2.43
CA GLU A 13 12.18 4.38 -2.84
C GLU A 13 12.29 3.57 -4.15
N GLY A 14 13.13 4.05 -5.07
CA GLY A 14 13.31 3.41 -6.38
C GLY A 14 12.23 3.70 -7.42
N LEU A 15 11.18 4.47 -7.10
CA LEU A 15 10.21 4.93 -8.11
C LEU A 15 10.87 5.78 -9.19
N ASP A 16 10.48 5.56 -10.45
CA ASP A 16 10.89 6.44 -11.53
C ASP A 16 10.24 7.83 -11.40
N ARG A 17 10.85 8.84 -12.02
CA ARG A 17 10.38 10.25 -11.98
C ARG A 17 8.91 10.43 -12.36
N ASP A 18 8.40 9.59 -13.26
CA ASP A 18 7.02 9.63 -13.77
C ASP A 18 6.10 8.58 -13.14
N GLU A 19 6.54 7.90 -12.08
CA GLU A 19 5.72 6.97 -11.31
C GLU A 19 5.22 7.62 -10.02
N ARG A 20 4.02 7.22 -9.57
CA ARG A 20 3.40 7.73 -8.35
C ARG A 20 2.84 6.59 -7.53
N LEU A 21 2.94 6.72 -6.21
CA LEU A 21 2.02 6.02 -5.32
C LEU A 21 0.62 6.58 -5.56
N ILE A 22 -0.40 5.72 -5.46
CA ILE A 22 -1.78 6.16 -5.47
C ILE A 22 -2.30 6.10 -4.05
N LEU A 23 -2.58 7.26 -3.48
CA LEU A 23 -3.20 7.40 -2.17
C LEU A 23 -4.68 7.68 -2.38
N CYS A 24 -5.53 7.22 -1.49
CA CYS A 24 -6.94 7.61 -1.45
C CYS A 24 -7.33 7.85 0.00
N GLY A 25 -8.23 8.80 0.24
CA GLY A 25 -8.75 9.02 1.59
C GLY A 25 -9.65 10.24 1.70
N PHE A 26 -10.44 10.26 2.78
CA PHE A 26 -11.45 11.27 3.09
C PHE A 26 -11.78 11.26 4.60
N PRO A 27 -12.36 12.35 5.13
CA PRO A 27 -12.86 12.37 6.50
C PRO A 27 -14.19 11.61 6.65
N GLY A 28 -14.38 10.94 7.80
CA GLY A 28 -15.62 10.23 8.12
C GLY A 28 -15.55 8.72 7.90
N ASP A 29 -16.65 8.01 8.15
CA ASP A 29 -16.67 6.55 8.23
C ASP A 29 -16.54 5.88 6.83
N PRO A 30 -15.56 4.99 6.60
CA PRO A 30 -15.43 4.26 5.34
C PRO A 30 -16.58 3.30 5.04
N TYR A 31 -17.36 2.86 6.03
CA TYR A 31 -18.56 2.04 5.84
C TYR A 31 -19.78 2.84 5.37
N GLU A 32 -19.78 4.16 5.57
CA GLU A 32 -20.84 5.05 5.10
C GLU A 32 -20.50 5.75 3.77
N ALA A 33 -19.22 5.76 3.40
CA ALA A 33 -18.74 6.47 2.23
C ALA A 33 -19.02 5.72 0.92
N GLY A 34 -19.56 6.43 -0.07
CA GLY A 34 -19.73 5.91 -1.41
C GLY A 34 -18.42 5.87 -2.23
N PRO A 35 -18.38 5.14 -3.37
CA PRO A 35 -17.18 5.01 -4.20
C PRO A 35 -16.55 6.34 -4.66
N ALA A 36 -17.36 7.39 -4.80
CA ALA A 36 -16.90 8.71 -5.23
C ALA A 36 -16.02 9.44 -4.19
N ALA A 37 -16.00 8.98 -2.93
CA ALA A 37 -15.13 9.52 -1.88
C ALA A 37 -13.66 9.11 -2.07
N TRP A 38 -13.42 7.93 -2.65
CA TRP A 38 -12.09 7.35 -2.88
C TRP A 38 -11.41 7.92 -4.14
N LYS A 39 -11.21 9.23 -4.18
CA LYS A 39 -10.53 9.89 -5.30
C LYS A 39 -9.02 9.66 -5.21
N PRO A 40 -8.36 9.27 -6.32
CA PRO A 40 -6.91 9.06 -6.34
C PRO A 40 -6.17 10.38 -6.14
N LYS A 41 -5.23 10.37 -5.20
CA LYS A 41 -4.28 11.43 -4.86
C LYS A 41 -2.88 10.91 -5.20
N PRO A 42 -2.38 11.13 -6.43
CA PRO A 42 -1.05 10.66 -6.80
C PRO A 42 0.03 11.40 -6.01
N TRP A 43 0.98 10.65 -5.46
CA TRP A 43 2.01 11.18 -4.58
C TRP A 43 3.39 10.66 -4.96
N ARG A 44 4.42 11.44 -4.63
CA ARG A 44 5.83 11.08 -4.67
C ARG A 44 6.55 11.75 -3.50
N SER A 45 7.69 11.19 -3.09
CA SER A 45 8.54 11.79 -2.07
C SER A 45 8.83 13.27 -2.36
N GLY A 46 8.78 14.08 -1.31
CA GLY A 46 8.90 15.54 -1.35
C GLY A 46 7.64 16.30 -1.81
N SER A 47 6.53 15.61 -2.12
CA SER A 47 5.23 16.27 -2.32
C SER A 47 4.52 16.49 -0.98
N GLU A 48 3.64 17.49 -0.91
CA GLU A 48 2.80 17.72 0.25
C GLU A 48 1.95 16.48 0.59
N PHE A 49 1.90 16.12 1.88
CA PHE A 49 1.07 15.03 2.37
C PHE A 49 -0.42 15.42 2.26
N PRO A 50 -1.27 14.64 1.55
CA PRO A 50 -2.57 15.13 1.09
C PRO A 50 -3.73 14.86 2.07
N PHE A 51 -3.44 14.48 3.33
CA PHE A 51 -4.42 14.05 4.32
C PHE A 51 -4.24 14.73 5.67
N ARG A 52 -5.33 14.76 6.43
CA ARG A 52 -5.36 15.18 7.84
C ARG A 52 -5.33 13.96 8.76
N GLU A 53 -5.05 14.20 10.03
CA GLU A 53 -4.93 13.17 11.07
C GLU A 53 -6.16 12.25 11.19
N LEU A 54 -7.35 12.76 10.93
CA LEU A 54 -8.62 12.02 11.05
C LEU A 54 -9.19 11.53 9.71
N ASP A 55 -8.43 11.66 8.61
CA ASP A 55 -8.87 11.13 7.32
C ASP A 55 -8.65 9.61 7.29
N ASN A 56 -9.66 8.86 6.85
CA ASN A 56 -9.51 7.45 6.53
C ASN A 56 -8.77 7.34 5.20
N ALA A 57 -7.51 6.92 5.25
CA ALA A 57 -6.62 6.90 4.09
C ALA A 57 -5.94 5.54 3.89
N TYR A 58 -5.68 5.20 2.64
CA TYR A 58 -4.80 4.08 2.27
C TYR A 58 -3.85 4.48 1.14
N VAL A 59 -2.80 3.67 0.97
CA VAL A 59 -1.86 3.76 -0.15
C VAL A 59 -1.70 2.41 -0.83
N THR A 60 -1.38 2.42 -2.13
CA THR A 60 -1.09 1.20 -2.89
C THR A 60 0.30 0.63 -2.63
N VAL A 61 0.43 -0.69 -2.64
CA VAL A 61 1.71 -1.45 -2.60
C VAL A 61 2.54 -1.39 -3.90
N SER A 62 2.17 -0.52 -4.84
CA SER A 62 2.73 -0.44 -6.19
C SER A 62 2.83 0.99 -6.66
N GLY A 63 3.79 1.25 -7.56
CA GLY A 63 3.94 2.47 -8.30
C GLY A 63 3.19 2.43 -9.63
N PHE A 64 2.59 3.55 -10.01
CA PHE A 64 1.81 3.67 -11.24
C PHE A 64 2.34 4.78 -12.13
N LYS A 65 2.46 4.48 -13.42
CA LYS A 65 2.82 5.41 -14.47
C LYS A 65 1.65 6.32 -14.80
N ARG A 66 1.97 7.45 -15.44
CA ARG A 66 0.97 8.34 -16.02
C ARG A 66 0.24 7.65 -17.18
N ALA A 67 -1.08 7.71 -17.18
CA ALA A 67 -1.91 7.23 -18.28
C ALA A 67 -1.82 8.16 -19.51
N ALA A 68 -2.32 7.69 -20.66
CA ALA A 68 -2.34 8.46 -21.91
C ALA A 68 -3.12 9.79 -21.82
N ASP A 69 -4.11 9.88 -20.93
CA ASP A 69 -4.87 11.10 -20.65
C ASP A 69 -4.19 12.04 -19.64
N ASN A 70 -2.90 11.81 -19.36
CA ASN A 70 -2.07 12.54 -18.41
C ASN A 70 -2.48 12.43 -16.93
N THR A 71 -3.42 11.56 -16.57
CA THR A 71 -3.79 11.31 -15.18
C THR A 71 -3.03 10.13 -14.56
N TYR A 72 -3.07 10.01 -13.24
CA TYR A 72 -2.55 8.85 -12.52
C TYR A 72 -3.72 8.08 -11.91
N ARG A 73 -3.76 6.77 -12.17
CA ARG A 73 -4.80 5.87 -11.66
C ARG A 73 -4.17 4.51 -11.34
N ARG A 74 -4.72 3.85 -10.32
CA ARG A 74 -4.44 2.45 -10.02
C ARG A 74 -5.16 1.58 -11.07
N ARG A 75 -4.43 1.13 -12.08
CA ARG A 75 -4.92 0.20 -13.11
C ARG A 75 -3.81 -0.74 -13.55
N THR A 76 -4.17 -1.91 -14.05
CA THR A 76 -3.20 -2.87 -14.61
C THR A 76 -2.40 -2.25 -15.76
N GLU A 77 -3.06 -1.49 -16.66
CA GLU A 77 -2.41 -0.83 -17.79
C GLU A 77 -1.38 0.25 -17.41
N THR A 78 -1.48 0.79 -16.19
CA THR A 78 -0.57 1.83 -15.67
C THR A 78 0.38 1.30 -14.62
N PHE A 79 0.43 -0.02 -14.38
CA PHE A 79 1.39 -0.62 -13.47
C PHE A 79 2.82 -0.26 -13.88
N GLY A 80 3.56 0.35 -12.95
CA GLY A 80 4.97 0.69 -13.11
C GLY A 80 5.86 -0.35 -12.46
N CYS A 81 5.61 -0.60 -11.18
CA CYS A 81 6.37 -1.53 -10.36
C CYS A 81 5.61 -1.94 -9.09
N GLY A 82 5.95 -3.11 -8.55
CA GLY A 82 5.60 -3.55 -7.20
C GLY A 82 6.63 -3.06 -6.20
N LEU A 83 6.20 -2.66 -5.01
CA LEU A 83 7.07 -2.04 -4.00
C LEU A 83 7.05 -2.78 -2.67
N ALA A 84 5.91 -3.40 -2.34
CA ALA A 84 5.74 -4.06 -1.06
C ALA A 84 4.75 -5.21 -1.14
N LEU A 85 4.78 -6.06 -0.11
CA LEU A 85 3.66 -6.89 0.31
C LEU A 85 3.10 -6.32 1.60
N MET A 86 1.82 -6.59 1.86
CA MET A 86 1.13 -6.08 3.05
C MET A 86 0.20 -7.17 3.58
N VAL A 87 0.17 -7.30 4.90
CA VAL A 87 -0.78 -8.15 5.63
C VAL A 87 -1.65 -7.25 6.48
N ASP A 88 -2.95 -7.29 6.23
CA ASP A 88 -3.95 -6.55 7.00
C ASP A 88 -4.43 -7.37 8.20
N ASP A 89 -5.09 -6.70 9.14
CA ASP A 89 -5.73 -7.31 10.32
C ASP A 89 -4.81 -8.20 11.19
N VAL A 90 -3.53 -7.80 11.31
CA VAL A 90 -2.57 -8.46 12.19
C VAL A 90 -2.90 -8.18 13.64
N GLY A 91 -3.08 -9.26 14.41
CA GLY A 91 -3.53 -9.22 15.80
C GLY A 91 -5.02 -9.51 15.99
N THR A 92 -5.84 -9.47 14.92
CA THR A 92 -7.27 -9.77 14.97
C THR A 92 -7.64 -10.97 14.10
N LYS A 93 -7.34 -10.94 12.80
CA LYS A 93 -7.58 -12.04 11.85
C LYS A 93 -6.32 -12.86 11.59
N VAL A 94 -5.16 -12.23 11.70
CA VAL A 94 -3.86 -12.86 11.48
C VAL A 94 -3.08 -12.90 12.78
N ASP A 95 -2.57 -14.08 13.16
CA ASP A 95 -1.73 -14.21 14.35
C ASP A 95 -0.36 -13.55 14.09
N ARG A 96 0.03 -12.64 14.98
CA ARG A 96 1.33 -11.96 14.96
C ARG A 96 2.48 -12.96 14.90
N ALA A 97 2.41 -14.04 15.68
CA ALA A 97 3.48 -15.04 15.76
C ALA A 97 3.82 -15.65 14.41
N PHE A 98 2.82 -15.72 13.53
CA PHE A 98 2.94 -16.38 12.25
C PHE A 98 3.57 -15.48 11.16
N VAL A 99 3.40 -14.17 11.27
CA VAL A 99 3.99 -13.19 10.35
C VAL A 99 5.29 -12.55 10.88
N GLU A 100 5.56 -12.63 12.18
CA GLU A 100 6.74 -12.00 12.82
C GLU A 100 8.07 -12.53 12.28
N GLU A 101 8.13 -13.83 11.94
CA GLU A 101 9.34 -14.46 11.41
C GLU A 101 9.79 -13.87 10.06
N MET A 102 8.88 -13.22 9.32
CA MET A 102 9.18 -12.57 8.04
C MET A 102 9.76 -11.16 8.17
N GLN A 103 9.92 -10.66 9.40
CA GLN A 103 10.57 -9.37 9.70
C GLN A 103 9.99 -8.20 8.90
N PRO A 104 8.77 -7.74 9.23
CA PRO A 104 8.16 -6.62 8.51
C PRO A 104 9.01 -5.36 8.61
N THR A 105 9.08 -4.63 7.51
CA THR A 105 9.74 -3.32 7.43
C THR A 105 9.00 -2.29 8.27
N TRP A 106 7.66 -2.29 8.20
CA TRP A 106 6.80 -1.41 8.97
C TRP A 106 5.64 -2.17 9.61
N LYS A 107 5.30 -1.78 10.84
CA LYS A 107 4.07 -2.18 11.55
C LYS A 107 3.28 -0.92 11.85
N ILE A 108 2.03 -0.87 11.38
CA ILE A 108 1.16 0.31 11.50
C ILE A 108 -0.08 -0.09 12.28
N GLU A 109 -0.29 0.46 13.46
CA GLU A 109 -1.53 0.26 14.22
C GLU A 109 -2.68 1.02 13.54
N THR A 110 -3.73 0.31 13.12
CA THR A 110 -4.92 0.88 12.47
C THR A 110 -6.04 1.15 13.48
N SER A 111 -6.10 0.34 14.54
CA SER A 111 -6.94 0.54 15.71
C SER A 111 -6.35 -0.27 16.89
N PRO A 112 -6.77 -0.05 18.15
CA PRO A 112 -6.14 -0.69 19.30
C PRO A 112 -6.05 -2.22 19.16
N GLY A 113 -4.81 -2.73 19.03
CA GLY A 113 -4.53 -4.15 18.87
C GLY A 113 -4.70 -4.73 17.45
N ASN A 114 -5.03 -3.90 16.46
CA ASN A 114 -5.10 -4.27 15.04
C ASN A 114 -4.04 -3.51 14.23
N GLU A 115 -3.24 -4.23 13.45
CA GLU A 115 -2.11 -3.66 12.73
C GLU A 115 -2.09 -4.09 11.26
N GLN A 116 -1.46 -3.25 10.44
CA GLN A 116 -1.01 -3.59 9.10
C GLN A 116 0.50 -3.76 9.10
N TRP A 117 0.97 -4.91 8.61
CA TRP A 117 2.40 -5.20 8.55
C TRP A 117 2.86 -5.21 7.09
N TRP A 118 3.88 -4.43 6.81
CA TRP A 118 4.37 -4.16 5.46
C TRP A 118 5.77 -4.72 5.28
N TYR A 119 6.01 -5.31 4.12
CA TYR A 119 7.28 -5.92 3.72
C TYR A 119 7.72 -5.27 2.43
N PHE A 120 8.65 -4.32 2.53
CA PHE A 120 9.14 -3.61 1.35
C PHE A 120 10.12 -4.48 0.58
N LEU A 121 10.07 -4.38 -0.75
CA LEU A 121 11.05 -5.04 -1.61
C LEU A 121 12.33 -4.22 -1.62
N ASP A 122 13.48 -4.89 -1.55
CA ASP A 122 14.80 -4.22 -1.66
C ASP A 122 14.93 -3.37 -2.93
N GLN A 123 14.24 -3.75 -4.01
CA GLN A 123 14.16 -3.03 -5.27
C GLN A 123 12.75 -3.16 -5.86
N PRO A 124 12.23 -2.13 -6.56
CA PRO A 124 10.94 -2.22 -7.21
C PRO A 124 10.86 -3.37 -8.24
N GLU A 125 9.84 -4.21 -8.13
CA GLU A 125 9.60 -5.31 -9.06
C GLU A 125 8.88 -4.79 -10.31
N ARG A 126 9.57 -4.77 -11.44
CA ARG A 126 9.05 -4.17 -12.68
C ARG A 126 8.35 -5.19 -13.59
N ASP A 127 8.54 -6.49 -13.35
CA ASP A 127 7.79 -7.53 -14.04
C ASP A 127 6.47 -7.77 -13.29
N MET A 128 5.37 -7.31 -13.89
CA MET A 128 4.02 -7.45 -13.34
C MET A 128 3.62 -8.91 -13.10
N ILE A 129 4.03 -9.84 -13.98
CA ILE A 129 3.68 -11.26 -13.85
C ILE A 129 4.46 -11.86 -12.68
N ARG A 130 5.74 -11.49 -12.53
CA ARG A 130 6.56 -11.92 -11.39
C ARG A 130 6.01 -11.36 -10.07
N PHE A 131 5.61 -10.08 -10.05
CA PHE A 131 5.03 -9.45 -8.86
C PHE A 131 3.68 -10.08 -8.48
N ASP A 132 2.77 -10.30 -9.44
CA ASP A 132 1.51 -11.01 -9.20
C ASP A 132 1.76 -12.43 -8.69
N GLY A 133 2.74 -13.14 -9.27
CA GLY A 133 3.17 -14.45 -8.78
C GLY A 133 3.68 -14.42 -7.34
N LEU A 134 4.44 -13.38 -6.97
CA LEU A 134 4.91 -13.16 -5.60
C LEU A 134 3.74 -12.92 -4.65
N ILE A 135 2.78 -12.04 -5.00
CA ILE A 135 1.56 -11.81 -4.21
C ILE A 135 0.79 -13.11 -4.01
N ARG A 136 0.57 -13.88 -5.08
CA ARG A 136 -0.15 -15.16 -4.99
C ARG A 136 0.58 -16.18 -4.14
N ALA A 137 1.90 -16.28 -4.26
CA ALA A 137 2.72 -17.17 -3.44
C ALA A 137 2.65 -16.75 -1.96
N PHE A 138 2.69 -15.44 -1.70
CA PHE A 138 2.54 -14.89 -0.36
C PHE A 138 1.18 -15.23 0.26
N ILE A 139 0.09 -15.10 -0.48
CA ILE A 139 -1.25 -15.48 -0.03
C ILE A 139 -1.37 -17.01 0.17
N SER A 140 -0.93 -17.78 -0.84
CA SER A 140 -1.14 -19.24 -0.90
C SER A 140 -0.17 -20.06 -0.06
N GLY A 141 0.94 -19.49 0.42
CA GLY A 141 1.99 -20.13 1.23
C GLY A 141 1.54 -20.59 2.63
N LYS A 142 0.24 -20.83 2.82
CA LYS A 142 -0.47 -21.00 4.09
C LYS A 142 -0.40 -19.78 5.00
N LEU A 143 -0.07 -18.61 4.44
CA LEU A 143 -0.01 -17.42 5.28
C LEU A 143 -1.39 -16.97 5.75
N LEU A 144 -2.39 -17.15 4.91
CA LEU A 144 -3.72 -16.68 5.18
C LEU A 144 -4.70 -17.61 4.47
N GLY A 145 -5.37 -18.52 5.17
CA GLY A 145 -6.56 -19.19 4.61
C GLY A 145 -7.70 -18.22 4.20
N ALA A 146 -7.45 -16.91 4.25
CA ALA A 146 -8.28 -15.77 3.89
C ALA A 146 -7.48 -14.81 2.98
N ASP A 147 -8.18 -14.04 2.16
CA ASP A 147 -7.61 -12.99 1.31
C ASP A 147 -7.06 -11.83 2.19
N PRO A 148 -5.79 -11.39 2.07
CA PRO A 148 -5.24 -10.26 2.86
C PRO A 148 -5.82 -8.89 2.52
N GLY A 149 -6.69 -8.78 1.51
CA GLY A 149 -7.34 -7.51 1.12
C GLY A 149 -6.77 -6.88 -0.15
#